data_AF-A0A8B8AIX8-F1
#
_entry.id   AF-A0A8B8AIX8-F1
#
_cell.length_a   1.000
_cell.length_b   1.000
_cell.length_c   1.000
_cell.angle_alpha   90.00
_cell.angle_beta   90.00
_cell.angle_gamma   90.00
#
_symmetry.space_group_name_H-M   'P 1'
#
loop_
_entity.id
_entity.type
_entity.pdbx_description
1 polymer ?
#
loop_
_entity_poly.entity_id
_entity_poly.type
_entity_poly.pdbx_seq_one_letter_code
_entity_poly.pdbx_strand_id
1 'polypeptide(L)'
;MSVNQEDSVTERDVLLTIEEDRRDDDGDYDDDKSIDTNNLLTSISGSETCLKIPLTEYDNTNEREEGNFSDVGYGLRKRRVVKLLPGKKYHVFVSHAKEDAEEKANEICKELENRFGFQCMQFERDFVPGKSLDENIASEMAKSVKVLILLSPAFLKSRWCMSEADEAVRRSYCDGEKLKIIPVLLQPLEDRELPHSLKKYRYIDAQKVVDIPAKIFEAFYHSDAVDGLKIQGEQELTEEQIRNQNGARLLSKPFVQQQDLLVTGKVFETERLTFNEQEYLKNINEKCVDQLEKAITLVTKDRLMRMYKIFAHTIYTHAAAFVSAIIIALLTSFVQVISVFIFRDISVTATAIPLSIFFAVVWYIVFVLLVLFLRKKLTLRLRKKLWSNVNKDFYRETKCLVVYSDAITREPGLFVIRYNVEPCQEYLKVLIERKYFYLDDERIMKMAADMIDEKLSELQRLAHLSKWSILPVYDYNRHGTWLRRQCLCQMLEHDLIHKVVTV
;
A
#
# COMPACT_ATOMS: atom_id res chain seq x y z
N MET A 1 -38.65 -64.59 -5.42
CA MET A 1 -37.27 -64.12 -5.70
C MET A 1 -37.12 -62.81 -4.93
N SER A 2 -36.48 -62.73 -3.77
CA SER A 2 -35.06 -63.02 -3.42
C SER A 2 -34.09 -61.95 -3.93
N VAL A 3 -33.27 -61.29 -3.10
CA VAL A 3 -33.22 -61.21 -1.61
C VAL A 3 -32.40 -59.95 -1.23
N ASN A 4 -32.52 -59.49 0.03
CA ASN A 4 -31.68 -58.55 0.84
C ASN A 4 -30.67 -57.61 0.12
N GLN A 5 -30.66 -56.27 0.33
CA GLN A 5 -30.42 -55.54 1.60
C GLN A 5 -28.99 -55.79 2.16
N GLU A 6 -28.14 -54.74 2.23
CA GLU A 6 -27.52 -54.21 3.47
C GLU A 6 -26.49 -53.08 3.19
N ASP A 7 -26.08 -52.39 4.27
CA ASP A 7 -25.31 -51.15 4.30
C ASP A 7 -23.79 -51.34 4.41
N SER A 8 -23.00 -50.30 4.07
CA SER A 8 -21.72 -49.91 4.71
C SER A 8 -21.07 -48.72 3.97
N VAL A 9 -20.08 -47.98 4.48
CA VAL A 9 -19.81 -47.32 5.77
C VAL A 9 -18.35 -46.81 5.71
N THR A 10 -18.16 -45.49 5.80
CA THR A 10 -16.93 -44.70 6.11
C THR A 10 -15.56 -45.08 5.53
N GLU A 11 -14.88 -44.07 4.96
CA GLU A 11 -13.41 -44.07 4.80
C GLU A 11 -12.69 -44.16 6.16
N ARG A 12 -11.87 -45.21 6.36
CA ARG A 12 -10.77 -45.18 7.35
C ARG A 12 -9.63 -46.18 7.11
N ASP A 13 -9.86 -47.23 6.32
CA ASP A 13 -8.93 -48.37 6.20
C ASP A 13 -8.02 -48.30 4.96
N VAL A 14 -7.25 -47.21 4.82
CA VAL A 14 -6.18 -47.09 3.81
C VAL A 14 -4.85 -46.73 4.50
N LEU A 15 -4.37 -47.65 5.32
CA LEU A 15 -3.08 -47.61 5.99
C LEU A 15 -2.60 -49.05 6.25
N LEU A 16 -1.29 -49.28 6.14
CA LEU A 16 -0.60 -50.58 6.30
C LEU A 16 -0.86 -51.61 5.19
N THR A 17 0.12 -51.81 4.28
CA THR A 17 0.71 -53.12 3.88
C THR A 17 1.54 -53.00 2.58
N ILE A 18 2.76 -52.47 2.70
CA ILE A 18 3.91 -52.95 1.91
C ILE A 18 5.06 -53.08 2.91
N GLU A 19 5.37 -54.32 3.29
CA GLU A 19 6.45 -54.65 4.22
C GLU A 19 7.78 -54.87 3.48
N GLU A 20 8.82 -54.65 4.25
CA GLU A 20 10.19 -55.19 4.20
C GLU A 20 10.45 -56.41 3.28
N ASP A 21 11.60 -56.39 2.57
CA ASP A 21 12.62 -57.46 2.70
C ASP A 21 14.01 -57.00 2.21
N ARG A 22 15.06 -57.54 2.84
CA ARG A 22 16.53 -57.46 2.59
C ARG A 22 17.40 -56.52 3.45
N ARG A 23 17.41 -56.83 4.75
CA ARG A 23 18.56 -57.36 5.52
C ARG A 23 20.03 -57.18 5.05
N ASP A 24 20.85 -56.95 6.08
CA ASP A 24 22.23 -57.42 6.35
C ASP A 24 23.42 -56.94 5.47
N ASP A 25 24.29 -56.10 6.06
CA ASP A 25 25.72 -56.42 6.22
C ASP A 25 26.30 -55.63 7.44
N ASP A 26 27.35 -56.17 8.09
CA ASP A 26 27.93 -55.65 9.35
C ASP A 26 29.14 -54.70 9.14
N GLY A 27 29.43 -53.83 10.11
CA GLY A 27 30.55 -52.87 10.01
C GLY A 27 30.89 -52.11 11.30
N ASP A 28 31.57 -52.79 12.22
CA ASP A 28 32.12 -52.23 13.47
C ASP A 28 33.42 -51.41 13.25
N TYR A 29 33.59 -50.30 13.99
CA TYR A 29 34.89 -49.69 14.33
C TYR A 29 34.73 -48.52 15.34
N ASP A 30 35.14 -48.74 16.59
CA ASP A 30 35.48 -47.67 17.55
C ASP A 30 36.76 -46.91 17.12
N ASP A 31 36.82 -45.59 17.40
CA ASP A 31 37.98 -45.01 18.11
C ASP A 31 37.66 -43.64 18.75
N ASP A 32 38.33 -43.33 19.85
CA ASP A 32 37.97 -42.26 20.79
C ASP A 32 38.85 -41.02 20.61
N LYS A 33 38.27 -39.84 20.32
CA LYS A 33 38.97 -38.53 20.46
C LYS A 33 38.06 -37.40 20.95
N SER A 34 38.20 -37.11 22.24
CA SER A 34 37.73 -35.89 22.88
C SER A 34 38.58 -34.67 22.49
N ILE A 35 37.93 -33.57 22.09
CA ILE A 35 38.52 -32.23 21.97
C ILE A 35 37.48 -31.21 22.49
N ASP A 36 37.92 -30.25 23.31
CA ASP A 36 37.07 -29.22 23.90
C ASP A 36 36.31 -28.37 22.85
N THR A 37 34.99 -28.30 22.98
CA THR A 37 34.13 -27.42 22.16
C THR A 37 34.05 -25.98 22.68
N ASN A 38 34.69 -25.67 23.81
CA ASN A 38 34.60 -24.39 24.51
C ASN A 38 35.68 -23.36 24.09
N ASN A 39 35.88 -23.09 22.79
CA ASN A 39 36.58 -21.86 22.34
C ASN A 39 36.42 -21.44 20.86
N LEU A 40 35.30 -21.75 20.20
CA LEU A 40 35.05 -21.36 18.79
C LEU A 40 33.62 -20.84 18.54
N LEU A 41 33.28 -19.73 19.21
CA LEU A 41 32.01 -18.98 19.03
C LEU A 41 32.19 -17.46 18.86
N THR A 42 33.39 -17.01 18.48
CA THR A 42 33.76 -15.58 18.36
C THR A 42 34.37 -15.21 17.00
N SER A 43 34.05 -15.96 15.96
CA SER A 43 34.15 -15.52 14.55
C SER A 43 33.18 -16.34 13.68
N ILE A 44 32.89 -15.85 12.46
CA ILE A 44 31.90 -16.43 11.52
C ILE A 44 30.45 -16.39 12.03
N SER A 45 29.83 -15.21 11.92
CA SER A 45 28.37 -15.09 11.74
C SER A 45 28.10 -13.93 10.80
N GLY A 46 28.14 -14.23 9.50
CA GLY A 46 27.95 -13.28 8.42
C GLY A 46 27.60 -14.02 7.13
N SER A 47 26.65 -13.46 6.37
CA SER A 47 26.17 -13.99 5.08
C SER A 47 25.73 -15.46 5.05
N GLU A 48 24.70 -15.84 5.84
CA GLU A 48 23.91 -17.04 5.52
C GLU A 48 22.42 -16.86 5.89
N THR A 49 21.65 -16.24 4.99
CA THR A 49 20.17 -16.27 4.97
C THR A 49 19.63 -15.65 3.66
N CYS A 50 19.67 -16.41 2.57
CA CYS A 50 18.93 -16.08 1.36
C CYS A 50 18.32 -17.33 0.72
N LEU A 51 17.01 -17.26 0.46
CA LEU A 51 16.25 -18.11 -0.48
C LEU A 51 16.27 -19.63 -0.22
N LYS A 52 15.35 -20.08 0.64
CA LYS A 52 14.60 -21.33 0.40
C LYS A 52 13.11 -21.03 0.43
N ILE A 53 12.46 -21.05 -0.73
CA ILE A 53 11.00 -21.08 -0.90
C ILE A 53 10.71 -22.24 -1.85
N PRO A 54 9.90 -23.24 -1.46
CA PRO A 54 9.52 -24.33 -2.36
C PRO A 54 8.69 -23.83 -3.54
N LEU A 55 8.80 -24.52 -4.68
CA LEU A 55 8.02 -24.26 -5.89
C LEU A 55 7.34 -25.56 -6.30
N THR A 56 6.01 -25.56 -6.32
CA THR A 56 5.18 -26.61 -6.92
C THR A 56 4.31 -26.01 -8.04
N GLU A 57 3.77 -26.88 -8.89
CA GLU A 57 3.44 -26.55 -10.29
C GLU A 57 1.93 -26.49 -10.59
N TYR A 58 1.60 -26.43 -11.88
CA TYR A 58 0.32 -26.11 -12.53
C TYR A 58 0.01 -24.59 -12.62
N ASP A 59 -0.45 -24.08 -13.77
CA ASP A 59 -1.15 -24.76 -14.88
C ASP A 59 -0.52 -24.50 -16.27
N ASN A 60 -0.80 -25.37 -17.25
CA ASN A 60 -0.18 -25.42 -18.58
C ASN A 60 -1.17 -25.03 -19.69
N THR A 61 -0.99 -23.87 -20.34
CA THR A 61 -1.71 -23.53 -21.58
C THR A 61 -0.81 -22.86 -22.64
N ASN A 62 -0.28 -23.71 -23.53
CA ASN A 62 0.04 -23.44 -24.94
C ASN A 62 0.61 -22.07 -25.36
N GLU A 63 1.93 -21.95 -25.39
CA GLU A 63 2.62 -21.35 -26.54
C GLU A 63 3.70 -22.32 -27.03
N ARG A 64 3.73 -22.61 -28.35
CA ARG A 64 4.73 -23.45 -29.01
C ARG A 64 5.62 -22.57 -29.87
N GLU A 65 6.90 -22.47 -29.53
CA GLU A 65 7.95 -22.08 -30.48
C GLU A 65 9.10 -23.08 -30.36
N GLU A 66 9.53 -23.66 -31.49
CA GLU A 66 10.63 -24.63 -31.59
C GLU A 66 11.94 -23.86 -31.88
N GLY A 67 12.98 -24.03 -31.05
CA GLY A 67 14.07 -23.05 -31.01
C GLY A 67 15.44 -23.50 -30.48
N ASN A 68 15.84 -24.75 -30.74
CA ASN A 68 17.20 -25.31 -30.59
C ASN A 68 17.94 -25.25 -29.23
N PHE A 69 18.71 -26.30 -28.98
CA PHE A 69 19.45 -26.59 -27.74
C PHE A 69 20.94 -26.23 -27.90
N SER A 70 21.44 -25.21 -27.18
CA SER A 70 22.86 -25.11 -26.78
C SER A 70 23.17 -23.87 -25.90
N ASP A 71 22.84 -23.90 -24.61
CA ASP A 71 23.75 -23.39 -23.57
C ASP A 71 23.39 -24.00 -22.20
N VAL A 72 24.40 -24.37 -21.40
CA VAL A 72 24.22 -25.00 -20.07
C VAL A 72 24.71 -24.05 -18.98
N GLY A 73 24.09 -22.87 -18.94
CA GLY A 73 24.26 -21.89 -17.87
C GLY A 73 23.27 -22.12 -16.72
N TYR A 74 23.72 -21.93 -15.47
CA TYR A 74 22.88 -22.06 -14.27
C TYR A 74 21.68 -21.10 -14.31
N GLY A 75 20.49 -21.64 -14.58
CA GLY A 75 19.29 -20.85 -14.87
C GLY A 75 18.74 -20.08 -13.67
N LEU A 76 19.12 -18.80 -13.55
CA LEU A 76 18.43 -17.83 -12.68
C LEU A 76 16.98 -17.67 -13.14
N ARG A 77 16.06 -18.32 -12.42
CA ARG A 77 14.60 -18.36 -12.67
C ARG A 77 14.04 -16.93 -12.64
N LYS A 78 13.83 -16.33 -13.82
CA LYS A 78 13.43 -14.91 -13.99
C LYS A 78 12.26 -14.54 -13.06
N ARG A 79 12.44 -13.50 -12.24
CA ARG A 79 11.38 -12.97 -11.37
C ARG A 79 10.29 -12.36 -12.26
N ARG A 80 9.02 -12.69 -12.02
CA ARG A 80 7.89 -12.12 -12.80
C ARG A 80 7.80 -10.61 -12.56
N VAL A 81 7.87 -9.85 -13.65
CA VAL A 81 7.82 -8.38 -13.66
C VAL A 81 6.38 -7.89 -13.57
N VAL A 82 6.14 -6.73 -12.96
CA VAL A 82 4.85 -6.05 -13.06
C VAL A 82 4.62 -5.55 -14.49
N LYS A 83 3.45 -5.82 -15.05
CA LYS A 83 3.04 -5.29 -16.35
C LYS A 83 2.84 -3.77 -16.25
N LEU A 84 3.51 -3.02 -17.12
CA LEU A 84 3.46 -1.55 -17.12
C LEU A 84 2.03 -1.01 -17.17
N LEU A 85 1.77 0.03 -16.35
CA LEU A 85 0.47 0.70 -16.29
C LEU A 85 0.13 1.39 -17.62
N PRO A 86 -1.17 1.50 -18.00
CA PRO A 86 -1.58 2.20 -19.21
C PRO A 86 -1.00 3.63 -19.30
N GLY A 87 -0.27 3.91 -20.39
CA GLY A 87 0.41 5.19 -20.62
C GLY A 87 1.86 5.26 -20.12
N LYS A 88 2.34 4.28 -19.35
CA LYS A 88 3.76 4.15 -18.97
C LYS A 88 4.50 3.22 -19.95
N LYS A 89 5.74 3.59 -20.30
CA LYS A 89 6.65 2.83 -21.17
C LYS A 89 7.84 2.22 -20.44
N TYR A 90 8.23 2.81 -19.31
CA TYR A 90 9.46 2.46 -18.62
C TYR A 90 9.18 2.21 -17.15
N HIS A 91 9.94 1.30 -16.54
CA HIS A 91 9.90 1.09 -15.10
C HIS A 91 10.59 2.27 -14.41
N VAL A 92 11.83 2.58 -14.82
CA VAL A 92 12.62 3.68 -14.26
C VAL A 92 13.14 4.61 -15.37
N PHE A 93 13.02 5.92 -15.15
CA PHE A 93 13.89 6.93 -15.78
C PHE A 93 15.23 6.89 -15.03
N VAL A 94 16.36 6.77 -15.71
CA VAL A 94 17.68 6.72 -15.05
C VAL A 94 18.44 8.01 -15.33
N SER A 95 18.65 8.82 -14.28
CA SER A 95 19.48 10.02 -14.30
C SER A 95 20.85 9.68 -13.71
N HIS A 96 21.92 9.92 -14.46
CA HIS A 96 23.31 9.67 -14.08
C HIS A 96 24.24 10.70 -14.74
N ALA A 97 25.45 10.91 -14.24
CA ALA A 97 26.45 11.68 -15.00
C ALA A 97 26.94 10.86 -16.20
N LYS A 98 27.53 11.54 -17.20
CA LYS A 98 28.13 10.84 -18.34
C LYS A 98 29.35 10.03 -17.91
N GLU A 99 30.09 10.56 -16.95
CA GLU A 99 31.23 9.94 -16.32
C GLU A 99 30.84 8.65 -15.58
N ASP A 100 29.64 8.61 -14.96
CA ASP A 100 29.10 7.42 -14.29
C ASP A 100 28.63 6.33 -15.27
N ALA A 101 28.47 6.67 -16.56
CA ALA A 101 27.82 5.81 -17.55
C ALA A 101 28.66 4.54 -17.84
N GLU A 102 29.95 4.72 -18.11
CA GLU A 102 30.88 3.64 -18.43
C GLU A 102 31.25 2.80 -17.19
N GLU A 103 31.34 3.43 -16.01
CA GLU A 103 31.74 2.76 -14.77
C GLU A 103 30.60 1.95 -14.12
N LYS A 104 29.39 2.51 -14.03
CA LYS A 104 28.30 1.96 -13.18
C LYS A 104 26.90 1.99 -13.77
N ALA A 105 26.48 3.07 -14.42
CA ALA A 105 25.07 3.21 -14.80
C ALA A 105 24.65 2.16 -15.85
N ASN A 106 25.50 1.89 -16.83
CA ASN A 106 25.24 0.88 -17.86
C ASN A 106 25.30 -0.56 -17.32
N GLU A 107 26.12 -0.84 -16.29
CA GLU A 107 26.12 -2.12 -15.58
C GLU A 107 24.76 -2.34 -14.89
N ILE A 108 24.36 -1.36 -14.05
CA ILE A 108 23.11 -1.40 -13.27
C ILE A 108 21.88 -1.51 -14.18
N CYS A 109 21.83 -0.77 -15.28
CA CYS A 109 20.71 -0.85 -16.23
C CYS A 109 20.63 -2.23 -16.91
N LYS A 110 21.75 -2.78 -17.41
CA LYS A 110 21.78 -4.13 -18.01
C LYS A 110 21.32 -5.20 -17.02
N GLU A 111 21.76 -5.12 -15.77
CA GLU A 111 21.37 -6.07 -14.72
C GLU A 111 19.87 -5.99 -14.39
N LEU A 112 19.32 -4.78 -14.30
CA LEU A 112 17.88 -4.54 -14.11
C LEU A 112 17.06 -5.05 -15.31
N GLU A 113 17.51 -4.81 -16.54
CA GLU A 113 16.84 -5.28 -17.77
C GLU A 113 16.93 -6.82 -17.91
N ASN A 114 18.08 -7.43 -17.62
CA ASN A 114 18.32 -8.87 -17.82
C ASN A 114 17.76 -9.77 -16.70
N ARG A 115 18.12 -9.49 -15.43
CA ARG A 115 17.77 -10.35 -14.27
C ARG A 115 16.36 -10.07 -13.76
N PHE A 116 15.91 -8.83 -13.88
CA PHE A 116 14.67 -8.34 -13.29
C PHE A 116 13.63 -7.88 -14.32
N GLY A 117 13.95 -7.95 -15.62
CA GLY A 117 13.02 -7.63 -16.71
C GLY A 117 12.51 -6.20 -16.70
N PHE A 118 13.23 -5.27 -16.08
CA PHE A 118 12.89 -3.85 -16.10
C PHE A 118 12.99 -3.29 -17.51
N GLN A 119 12.49 -2.07 -17.66
CA GLN A 119 12.62 -1.25 -18.86
C GLN A 119 13.21 0.05 -18.36
N CYS A 120 14.52 0.21 -18.50
CA CYS A 120 15.24 1.39 -18.06
C CYS A 120 15.21 2.39 -19.22
N MET A 121 14.90 3.65 -18.94
CA MET A 121 15.14 4.73 -19.89
C MET A 121 16.47 5.38 -19.54
N GLN A 122 17.37 5.47 -20.52
CA GLN A 122 18.61 6.23 -20.44
C GLN A 122 18.64 7.34 -21.50
N PHE A 123 18.99 8.56 -21.09
CA PHE A 123 19.13 9.73 -21.96
C PHE A 123 19.95 9.44 -23.22
N GLU A 124 21.12 8.79 -23.05
CA GLU A 124 22.10 8.57 -24.11
C GLU A 124 21.68 7.51 -25.15
N ARG A 125 20.68 6.68 -24.83
CA ARG A 125 20.21 5.57 -25.65
C ARG A 125 18.85 5.85 -26.31
N ASP A 126 17.94 6.46 -25.56
CA ASP A 126 16.50 6.41 -25.85
C ASP A 126 15.90 7.76 -26.30
N PHE A 127 16.71 8.82 -26.42
CA PHE A 127 16.24 10.16 -26.81
C PHE A 127 15.87 10.27 -28.29
N VAL A 128 14.65 10.79 -28.57
CA VAL A 128 14.18 11.05 -29.93
C VAL A 128 14.80 12.35 -30.46
N PRO A 129 15.53 12.33 -31.59
CA PRO A 129 16.11 13.54 -32.17
C PRO A 129 15.04 14.49 -32.72
N GLY A 130 15.31 15.80 -32.69
CA GLY A 130 14.43 16.84 -33.24
C GLY A 130 13.46 17.50 -32.25
N LYS A 131 13.46 17.09 -30.97
CA LYS A 131 12.79 17.80 -29.86
C LYS A 131 13.79 18.64 -29.06
N SER A 132 13.29 19.61 -28.28
CA SER A 132 14.11 20.25 -27.25
C SER A 132 14.49 19.26 -26.14
N LEU A 133 15.63 19.50 -25.50
CA LEU A 133 16.20 18.57 -24.55
C LEU A 133 15.33 18.46 -23.28
N ASP A 134 14.80 19.59 -22.82
CA ASP A 134 13.89 19.69 -21.68
C ASP A 134 12.54 18.99 -21.93
N GLU A 135 12.00 19.08 -23.16
CA GLU A 135 10.79 18.33 -23.56
C GLU A 135 11.03 16.82 -23.56
N ASN A 136 12.21 16.36 -23.94
CA ASN A 136 12.54 14.93 -23.90
C ASN A 136 12.66 14.43 -22.45
N ILE A 137 13.34 15.14 -21.52
CA ILE A 137 13.25 14.80 -20.09
C ILE A 137 11.77 14.76 -19.68
N ALA A 138 11.06 15.87 -19.88
CA ALA A 138 9.74 16.07 -19.32
C ALA A 138 8.72 15.05 -19.81
N SER A 139 8.81 14.62 -21.07
CA SER A 139 7.86 13.69 -21.71
C SER A 139 8.24 12.22 -21.59
N GLU A 140 9.52 11.86 -21.50
CA GLU A 140 9.92 10.47 -21.22
C GLU A 140 9.89 10.15 -19.72
N MET A 141 10.27 11.10 -18.84
CA MET A 141 10.08 10.98 -17.38
C MET A 141 8.60 10.82 -17.00
N ALA A 142 7.68 11.45 -17.76
CA ALA A 142 6.24 11.23 -17.60
C ALA A 142 5.78 9.81 -17.98
N LYS A 143 6.54 9.09 -18.80
CA LYS A 143 6.23 7.69 -19.19
C LYS A 143 6.92 6.66 -18.29
N SER A 144 7.77 7.10 -17.36
CA SER A 144 8.36 6.23 -16.34
C SER A 144 7.46 6.09 -15.11
N VAL A 145 7.51 4.95 -14.44
CA VAL A 145 6.81 4.73 -13.16
C VAL A 145 7.55 5.43 -12.01
N LYS A 146 8.89 5.32 -11.97
CA LYS A 146 9.77 5.96 -10.96
C LYS A 146 11.01 6.58 -11.62
N VAL A 147 11.75 7.38 -10.87
CA VAL A 147 13.06 7.94 -11.26
C VAL A 147 14.14 7.30 -10.40
N LEU A 148 15.16 6.73 -11.05
CA LEU A 148 16.39 6.26 -10.46
C LEU A 148 17.44 7.38 -10.64
N ILE A 149 18.03 7.87 -9.55
CA ILE A 149 19.07 8.91 -9.60
C ILE A 149 20.37 8.31 -9.08
N LEU A 150 21.40 8.24 -9.93
CA LEU A 150 22.71 7.73 -9.57
C LEU A 150 23.63 8.91 -9.22
N LEU A 151 23.92 9.09 -7.94
CA LEU A 151 24.62 10.25 -7.39
C LEU A 151 26.12 10.01 -7.25
N SER A 152 26.89 10.96 -7.78
CA SER A 152 28.35 11.01 -7.74
C SER A 152 28.84 12.47 -7.68
N PRO A 153 30.14 12.71 -7.40
CA PRO A 153 30.77 14.02 -7.56
C PRO A 153 30.72 14.57 -9.00
N ALA A 154 30.49 13.73 -10.01
CA ALA A 154 30.25 14.18 -11.39
C ALA A 154 28.79 14.63 -11.57
N PHE A 155 27.82 13.87 -11.04
CA PHE A 155 26.39 14.22 -11.08
C PHE A 155 26.13 15.62 -10.53
N LEU A 156 26.72 15.96 -9.37
CA LEU A 156 26.55 17.27 -8.74
C LEU A 156 27.16 18.44 -9.52
N LYS A 157 28.15 18.17 -10.39
CA LYS A 157 28.78 19.17 -11.28
C LYS A 157 28.02 19.30 -12.60
N SER A 158 27.31 18.26 -13.02
CA SER A 158 26.50 18.28 -14.22
C SER A 158 25.22 19.09 -14.02
N ARG A 159 25.19 20.28 -14.62
CA ARG A 159 23.98 21.13 -14.70
C ARG A 159 22.78 20.38 -15.29
N TRP A 160 23.03 19.41 -16.17
CA TRP A 160 22.00 18.58 -16.79
C TRP A 160 21.34 17.65 -15.77
N CYS A 161 22.14 16.81 -15.11
CA CYS A 161 21.70 15.86 -14.08
C CYS A 161 21.01 16.58 -12.91
N MET A 162 21.51 17.75 -12.52
CA MET A 162 20.87 18.63 -11.54
C MET A 162 19.49 19.13 -11.99
N SER A 163 19.31 19.46 -13.27
CA SER A 163 18.01 19.88 -13.83
C SER A 163 17.00 18.71 -13.88
N GLU A 164 17.46 17.51 -14.23
CA GLU A 164 16.66 16.28 -14.16
C GLU A 164 16.22 15.96 -12.72
N ALA A 165 17.14 16.10 -11.76
CA ALA A 165 16.88 15.87 -10.35
C ALA A 165 15.85 16.87 -9.78
N ASP A 166 16.01 18.17 -10.03
CA ASP A 166 15.06 19.17 -9.52
C ASP A 166 13.68 19.07 -10.21
N GLU A 167 13.59 18.69 -11.48
CA GLU A 167 12.30 18.38 -12.14
C GLU A 167 11.63 17.13 -11.56
N ALA A 168 12.40 16.07 -11.28
CA ALA A 168 11.91 14.87 -10.59
C ALA A 168 11.40 15.21 -9.17
N VAL A 169 12.17 15.99 -8.41
CA VAL A 169 11.80 16.44 -7.07
C VAL A 169 10.53 17.29 -7.12
N ARG A 170 10.46 18.26 -8.04
CA ARG A 170 9.26 19.10 -8.25
C ARG A 170 8.02 18.24 -8.52
N ARG A 171 8.12 17.26 -9.43
CA ARG A 171 7.03 16.31 -9.73
C ARG A 171 6.64 15.45 -8.54
N SER A 172 7.58 15.01 -7.72
CA SER A 172 7.29 14.21 -6.51
C SER A 172 6.36 14.94 -5.52
N TYR A 173 6.36 16.28 -5.53
CA TYR A 173 5.49 17.13 -4.73
C TYR A 173 4.23 17.64 -5.46
N CYS A 174 4.07 17.42 -6.77
CA CYS A 174 2.88 17.86 -7.51
C CYS A 174 1.65 16.96 -7.25
N ASP A 175 0.48 17.57 -7.04
CA ASP A 175 -0.78 16.84 -6.95
C ASP A 175 -1.29 16.44 -8.34
N GLY A 176 -1.05 15.19 -8.71
CA GLY A 176 -1.55 14.56 -9.95
C GLY A 176 -0.81 13.27 -10.25
N GLU A 177 0.51 13.37 -10.40
CA GLU A 177 1.44 12.25 -10.55
C GLU A 177 2.59 12.38 -9.54
N LYS A 178 2.49 11.71 -8.39
CA LYS A 178 3.52 11.73 -7.33
C LYS A 178 4.69 10.83 -7.69
N LEU A 179 5.45 11.26 -8.69
CA LEU A 179 6.61 10.59 -9.23
C LEU A 179 7.61 10.25 -8.10
N LYS A 180 7.93 8.97 -7.95
CA LYS A 180 8.82 8.50 -6.88
C LYS A 180 10.28 8.51 -7.32
N ILE A 181 11.16 8.84 -6.38
CA ILE A 181 12.61 8.92 -6.59
C ILE A 181 13.29 7.84 -5.76
N ILE A 182 14.17 7.07 -6.39
CA ILE A 182 15.07 6.09 -5.80
C ILE A 182 16.49 6.61 -6.04
N PRO A 183 17.11 7.29 -5.08
CA PRO A 183 18.47 7.78 -5.26
C PRO A 183 19.49 6.76 -4.74
N VAL A 184 20.55 6.54 -5.51
CA VAL A 184 21.66 5.61 -5.24
C VAL A 184 22.93 6.44 -5.12
N LEU A 185 23.70 6.25 -4.07
CA LEU A 185 24.98 6.91 -3.86
C LEU A 185 26.10 6.02 -4.42
N LEU A 186 26.62 6.33 -5.61
CA LEU A 186 27.68 5.54 -6.26
C LEU A 186 29.03 5.74 -5.56
N GLN A 187 29.39 7.00 -5.32
CA GLN A 187 30.64 7.43 -4.70
C GLN A 187 30.32 8.28 -3.46
N PRO A 188 31.19 8.33 -2.42
CA PRO A 188 30.87 9.01 -1.18
C PRO A 188 30.77 10.52 -1.40
N LEU A 189 29.65 11.11 -0.97
CA LEU A 189 29.37 12.55 -1.02
C LEU A 189 29.19 13.08 0.39
N GLU A 190 29.75 14.26 0.68
CA GLU A 190 29.56 14.89 1.98
C GLU A 190 28.17 15.53 2.11
N ASP A 191 27.62 15.54 3.32
CA ASP A 191 26.27 16.06 3.58
C ASP A 191 26.16 17.59 3.39
N ARG A 192 27.28 18.28 3.15
CA ARG A 192 27.33 19.69 2.69
C ARG A 192 27.15 19.84 1.17
N GLU A 193 27.67 18.91 0.36
CA GLU A 193 27.71 18.99 -1.10
C GLU A 193 26.36 18.69 -1.75
N LEU A 194 25.58 17.79 -1.15
CA LEU A 194 24.26 17.41 -1.66
C LEU A 194 23.30 18.63 -1.79
N PRO A 195 22.43 18.69 -2.81
CA PRO A 195 21.39 19.71 -2.92
C PRO A 195 20.34 19.62 -1.80
N HIS A 196 19.84 20.76 -1.31
CA HIS A 196 18.78 20.81 -0.29
C HIS A 196 17.45 20.15 -0.72
N SER A 197 17.21 20.02 -2.03
CA SER A 197 16.14 19.22 -2.61
C SER A 197 16.36 17.73 -2.30
N LEU A 198 17.54 17.19 -2.64
CA LEU A 198 17.88 15.78 -2.50
C LEU A 198 18.16 15.32 -1.05
N LYS A 199 18.65 16.19 -0.15
CA LYS A 199 18.93 15.84 1.27
C LYS A 199 17.76 15.23 2.06
N LYS A 200 16.53 15.23 1.51
CA LYS A 200 15.29 14.73 2.13
C LYS A 200 15.01 13.24 1.87
N TYR A 201 15.66 12.63 0.89
CA TYR A 201 15.42 11.23 0.48
C TYR A 201 16.38 10.27 1.20
N ARG A 202 16.02 8.98 1.27
CA ARG A 202 16.93 7.90 1.69
C ARG A 202 17.70 7.39 0.46
N TYR A 203 19.00 7.22 0.62
CA TYR A 203 19.89 6.71 -0.42
C TYR A 203 20.11 5.20 -0.29
N ILE A 204 20.27 4.52 -1.42
CA ILE A 204 20.92 3.19 -1.47
C ILE A 204 22.44 3.45 -1.56
N ASP A 205 23.21 2.97 -0.59
CA ASP A 205 24.67 3.17 -0.59
C ASP A 205 25.36 2.05 -1.38
N ALA A 206 25.87 2.38 -2.58
CA ALA A 206 26.49 1.40 -3.48
C ALA A 206 27.85 0.86 -2.99
N GLN A 207 28.46 1.46 -1.96
CA GLN A 207 29.68 0.96 -1.34
C GLN A 207 29.40 -0.07 -0.23
N LYS A 208 28.17 -0.06 0.33
CA LYS A 208 27.74 -0.99 1.39
C LYS A 208 26.88 -2.16 0.85
N VAL A 209 26.34 -2.05 -0.36
CA VAL A 209 25.42 -3.02 -0.96
C VAL A 209 26.13 -3.87 -2.01
N VAL A 210 26.15 -5.19 -1.80
CA VAL A 210 26.77 -6.15 -2.73
C VAL A 210 25.99 -6.31 -4.04
N ASP A 211 24.66 -6.33 -4.00
CA ASP A 211 23.78 -6.48 -5.17
C ASP A 211 22.90 -5.23 -5.35
N ILE A 212 23.51 -4.19 -5.94
CA ILE A 212 22.86 -2.89 -6.18
C ILE A 212 21.60 -3.04 -7.05
N PRO A 213 21.60 -3.81 -8.16
CA PRO A 213 20.38 -4.07 -8.94
C PRO A 213 19.25 -4.70 -8.12
N ALA A 214 19.54 -5.69 -7.25
CA ALA A 214 18.50 -6.28 -6.39
C ALA A 214 17.93 -5.27 -5.38
N LYS A 215 18.75 -4.38 -4.79
CA LYS A 215 18.24 -3.32 -3.90
C LYS A 215 17.46 -2.23 -4.64
N ILE A 216 17.79 -1.93 -5.90
CA ILE A 216 16.95 -1.04 -6.73
C ILE A 216 15.61 -1.71 -7.07
N PHE A 217 15.60 -3.02 -7.38
CA PHE A 217 14.38 -3.79 -7.60
C PHE A 217 13.47 -3.82 -6.35
N GLU A 218 14.05 -4.07 -5.17
CA GLU A 218 13.37 -4.00 -3.88
C GLU A 218 12.78 -2.61 -3.62
N ALA A 219 13.61 -1.56 -3.74
CA ALA A 219 13.19 -0.17 -3.57
C ALA A 219 12.09 0.23 -4.56
N PHE A 220 12.06 -0.32 -5.78
CA PHE A 220 11.01 -0.03 -6.76
C PHE A 220 9.62 -0.40 -6.24
N TYR A 221 9.45 -1.56 -5.60
CA TYR A 221 8.16 -1.97 -5.03
C TYR A 221 7.89 -1.34 -3.65
N HIS A 222 8.90 -1.24 -2.78
CA HIS A 222 8.70 -0.78 -1.40
C HIS A 222 8.73 0.75 -1.22
N SER A 223 9.14 1.51 -2.24
CA SER A 223 9.14 3.00 -2.24
C SER A 223 7.78 3.63 -1.95
N ASP A 224 6.66 2.92 -2.13
CA ASP A 224 5.31 3.42 -1.82
C ASP A 224 5.02 3.50 -0.32
N ALA A 225 5.88 2.91 0.52
CA ALA A 225 5.86 3.06 1.98
C ALA A 225 6.86 4.10 2.52
N VAL A 226 7.87 4.48 1.72
CA VAL A 226 9.07 5.20 2.20
C VAL A 226 9.18 6.61 1.58
N ASP A 227 8.23 7.48 1.96
CA ASP A 227 8.34 8.92 1.69
C ASP A 227 9.09 9.65 2.82
N GLY A 228 10.31 10.08 2.53
CA GLY A 228 10.82 11.40 2.94
C GLY A 228 10.95 11.72 4.44
N LEU A 229 11.76 10.95 5.17
CA LEU A 229 12.49 11.46 6.34
C LEU A 229 13.91 10.88 6.36
N LYS A 230 14.93 11.75 6.43
CA LYS A 230 16.25 11.36 6.90
C LYS A 230 16.17 11.03 8.38
N ILE A 231 16.51 9.81 8.76
CA ILE A 231 16.97 9.51 10.11
C ILE A 231 18.47 9.75 10.13
N GLN A 232 18.90 10.91 10.62
CA GLN A 232 20.28 11.07 11.06
C GLN A 232 20.43 10.39 12.43
N GLY A 233 21.38 9.46 12.54
CA GLY A 233 21.89 8.97 13.84
C GLY A 233 21.45 7.59 14.34
N GLU A 234 20.65 6.80 13.61
CA GLU A 234 20.25 5.45 14.04
C GLU A 234 20.53 4.39 12.95
N GLN A 235 20.64 3.12 13.37
CA GLN A 235 20.99 1.97 12.52
C GLN A 235 20.00 1.75 11.37
N GLU A 236 20.45 1.12 10.29
CA GLU A 236 19.55 0.62 9.25
C GLU A 236 18.66 -0.49 9.81
N LEU A 237 17.42 -0.13 10.13
CA LEU A 237 16.40 -1.06 10.62
C LEU A 237 16.14 -2.17 9.60
N THR A 238 16.13 -3.42 10.07
CA THR A 238 15.79 -4.59 9.25
C THR A 238 14.32 -4.53 8.81
N GLU A 239 13.95 -5.30 7.77
CA GLU A 239 12.53 -5.40 7.37
C GLU A 239 11.62 -5.83 8.52
N GLU A 240 12.11 -6.68 9.42
CA GLU A 240 11.32 -7.17 10.56
C GLU A 240 11.10 -6.07 11.61
N GLN A 241 12.14 -5.29 11.91
CA GLN A 241 12.02 -4.11 12.76
C GLN A 241 11.06 -3.09 12.13
N ILE A 242 11.11 -2.92 10.81
CA ILE A 242 10.18 -2.12 9.99
C ILE A 242 8.73 -2.64 10.10
N ARG A 243 8.49 -3.94 9.90
CA ARG A 243 7.16 -4.58 10.00
C ARG A 243 6.55 -4.44 11.40
N ASN A 244 7.38 -4.43 12.43
CA ASN A 244 6.95 -4.31 13.83
C ASN A 244 6.72 -2.86 14.29
N GLN A 245 6.96 -1.84 13.46
CA GLN A 245 6.70 -0.44 13.85
C GLN A 245 5.20 -0.11 13.93
N ASN A 246 4.84 0.72 14.89
CA ASN A 246 3.47 1.21 15.09
C ASN A 246 3.05 2.12 13.93
N GLY A 247 2.04 1.71 13.17
CA GLY A 247 1.60 2.36 11.93
C GLY A 247 2.20 1.78 10.64
N ALA A 248 3.07 0.75 10.72
CA ALA A 248 3.58 0.05 9.55
C ALA A 248 2.42 -0.60 8.77
N ARG A 249 2.42 -0.44 7.43
CA ARG A 249 1.41 -1.02 6.54
C ARG A 249 1.83 -2.44 6.16
N LEU A 250 1.05 -3.42 6.59
CA LEU A 250 1.31 -4.84 6.35
C LEU A 250 0.73 -5.32 5.02
N LEU A 251 -0.50 -4.91 4.69
CA LEU A 251 -1.18 -5.27 3.44
C LEU A 251 -2.09 -4.13 2.95
N SER A 252 -2.33 -4.09 1.63
CA SER A 252 -3.34 -3.25 0.99
C SER A 252 -4.18 -4.09 0.03
N LYS A 253 -5.51 -3.94 0.10
CA LYS A 253 -6.46 -4.47 -0.87
C LYS A 253 -7.31 -3.32 -1.44
N PRO A 254 -7.05 -2.88 -2.69
CA PRO A 254 -7.92 -1.92 -3.38
C PRO A 254 -9.24 -2.58 -3.80
N PHE A 255 -10.33 -1.81 -3.84
CA PHE A 255 -11.59 -2.26 -4.45
C PHE A 255 -11.53 -2.04 -5.96
N VAL A 256 -11.20 -3.11 -6.69
CA VAL A 256 -11.13 -3.10 -8.16
C VAL A 256 -12.55 -3.12 -8.76
N GLN A 257 -12.70 -2.51 -9.92
CA GLN A 257 -13.97 -2.51 -10.66
C GLN A 257 -14.06 -3.73 -11.59
N GLN A 258 -14.82 -4.76 -11.21
CA GLN A 258 -15.21 -5.82 -12.14
C GLN A 258 -16.19 -5.30 -13.19
N GLN A 259 -16.06 -5.81 -14.42
CA GLN A 259 -16.91 -5.46 -15.55
C GLN A 259 -18.08 -6.46 -15.64
N ASP A 260 -19.19 -6.18 -14.95
CA ASP A 260 -20.52 -6.16 -15.60
C ASP A 260 -21.68 -5.88 -14.62
N LEU A 261 -22.35 -4.75 -14.84
CA LEU A 261 -23.53 -4.32 -14.08
C LEU A 261 -24.74 -5.25 -14.31
N LEU A 262 -24.86 -5.80 -15.53
CA LEU A 262 -26.04 -6.51 -16.01
C LEU A 262 -26.12 -7.98 -15.57
N VAL A 263 -24.99 -8.59 -15.21
CA VAL A 263 -24.93 -10.03 -14.89
C VAL A 263 -24.97 -10.30 -13.37
N THR A 264 -24.30 -9.48 -12.56
CA THR A 264 -24.06 -9.80 -11.13
C THR A 264 -24.69 -8.81 -10.13
N GLY A 265 -25.13 -7.63 -10.57
CA GLY A 265 -25.65 -6.58 -9.68
C GLY A 265 -24.62 -6.02 -8.69
N LYS A 266 -23.32 -6.24 -8.93
CA LYS A 266 -22.17 -5.65 -8.22
C LYS A 266 -21.35 -4.76 -9.16
N VAL A 267 -20.58 -3.83 -8.61
CA VAL A 267 -19.77 -2.86 -9.38
C VAL A 267 -18.36 -2.65 -8.79
N PHE A 268 -18.19 -2.91 -7.50
CA PHE A 268 -16.90 -2.95 -6.80
C PHE A 268 -16.87 -4.16 -5.90
N GLU A 269 -15.80 -4.93 -6.01
CA GLU A 269 -15.50 -6.08 -5.16
C GLU A 269 -13.97 -6.09 -5.02
N THR A 270 -13.44 -6.23 -3.80
CA THR A 270 -12.02 -6.55 -3.63
C THR A 270 -11.76 -7.92 -4.21
N GLU A 271 -10.64 -8.08 -4.91
CA GLU A 271 -10.08 -9.40 -5.17
C GLU A 271 -9.92 -10.16 -3.84
N ARG A 272 -10.19 -11.47 -3.85
CA ARG A 272 -9.95 -12.32 -2.68
C ARG A 272 -8.47 -12.24 -2.28
N LEU A 273 -8.19 -12.57 -1.02
CA LEU A 273 -6.81 -12.73 -0.57
C LEU A 273 -6.19 -13.90 -1.34
N THR A 274 -5.11 -13.62 -2.08
CA THR A 274 -4.30 -14.67 -2.72
C THR A 274 -3.66 -15.53 -1.64
N PHE A 275 -3.27 -16.77 -2.00
CA PHE A 275 -2.66 -17.71 -1.05
C PHE A 275 -1.49 -17.07 -0.27
N ASN A 276 -0.58 -16.40 -0.98
CA ASN A 276 0.58 -15.73 -0.41
C ASN A 276 0.21 -14.60 0.58
N GLU A 277 -0.87 -13.86 0.34
CA GLU A 277 -1.35 -12.82 1.26
C GLU A 277 -2.02 -13.42 2.50
N GLN A 278 -2.71 -14.56 2.35
CA GLN A 278 -3.28 -15.28 3.49
C GLN A 278 -2.17 -15.88 4.36
N GLU A 279 -1.17 -16.51 3.74
CA GLU A 279 0.01 -17.07 4.41
C GLU A 279 0.81 -15.98 5.14
N TYR A 280 1.11 -14.86 4.47
CA TYR A 280 1.78 -13.71 5.08
C TYR A 280 1.02 -13.15 6.29
N LEU A 281 -0.31 -13.02 6.21
CA LEU A 281 -1.11 -12.58 7.35
C LEU A 281 -1.17 -13.61 8.47
N LYS A 282 -1.29 -14.91 8.16
CA LYS A 282 -1.27 -16.00 9.16
C LYS A 282 0.05 -16.05 9.93
N ASN A 283 1.17 -15.84 9.25
CA ASN A 283 2.51 -15.75 9.85
C ASN A 283 2.68 -14.57 10.82
N ILE A 284 1.80 -13.55 10.75
CA ILE A 284 1.75 -12.46 11.73
C ILE A 284 0.75 -12.78 12.85
N ASN A 285 -0.47 -13.20 12.48
CA ASN A 285 -1.47 -13.77 13.38
C ASN A 285 -2.56 -14.48 12.56
N GLU A 286 -2.89 -15.73 12.90
CA GLU A 286 -3.90 -16.53 12.20
C GLU A 286 -5.25 -15.80 12.02
N LYS A 287 -5.70 -15.05 13.04
CA LYS A 287 -6.98 -14.31 13.02
C LYS A 287 -6.99 -13.11 12.05
N CYS A 288 -5.86 -12.69 11.50
CA CYS A 288 -5.79 -11.55 10.58
C CYS A 288 -6.50 -11.78 9.24
N VAL A 289 -6.51 -13.02 8.73
CA VAL A 289 -7.19 -13.37 7.47
C VAL A 289 -8.70 -13.23 7.65
N ASP A 290 -9.24 -14.00 8.60
CA ASP A 290 -10.63 -13.97 9.07
C ASP A 290 -11.21 -12.54 9.21
N GLN A 291 -10.47 -11.66 9.86
CA GLN A 291 -10.92 -10.33 10.22
C GLN A 291 -10.82 -9.35 9.04
N LEU A 292 -9.87 -9.55 8.12
CA LEU A 292 -9.85 -8.86 6.85
C LEU A 292 -11.00 -9.33 5.92
N GLU A 293 -11.35 -10.62 5.91
CA GLU A 293 -12.51 -11.11 5.16
C GLU A 293 -13.85 -10.62 5.75
N LYS A 294 -13.97 -10.55 7.08
CA LYS A 294 -15.09 -9.90 7.78
C LYS A 294 -15.18 -8.41 7.41
N ALA A 295 -14.06 -7.69 7.27
CA ALA A 295 -14.05 -6.32 6.78
C ALA A 295 -14.45 -6.18 5.29
N ILE A 296 -13.92 -7.04 4.42
CA ILE A 296 -14.23 -7.10 2.99
C ILE A 296 -15.73 -7.32 2.77
N THR A 297 -16.30 -8.33 3.43
CA THR A 297 -17.73 -8.66 3.31
C THR A 297 -18.62 -7.57 3.89
N LEU A 298 -18.23 -6.94 5.01
CA LEU A 298 -18.94 -5.80 5.61
C LEU A 298 -19.02 -4.58 4.67
N VAL A 299 -17.92 -4.24 3.98
CA VAL A 299 -17.89 -3.11 3.04
C VAL A 299 -18.66 -3.45 1.76
N THR A 300 -18.42 -4.62 1.16
CA THR A 300 -19.03 -5.05 -0.11
C THR A 300 -20.55 -5.27 0.01
N LYS A 301 -21.05 -5.58 1.21
CA LYS A 301 -22.49 -5.71 1.50
C LYS A 301 -23.24 -4.38 1.62
N ASP A 302 -22.55 -3.24 1.76
CA ASP A 302 -23.22 -1.94 1.89
C ASP A 302 -23.84 -1.48 0.56
N ARG A 303 -25.15 -1.15 0.58
CA ARG A 303 -25.91 -0.75 -0.62
C ARG A 303 -25.30 0.45 -1.35
N LEU A 304 -24.65 1.37 -0.64
CA LEU A 304 -24.04 2.55 -1.25
C LEU A 304 -22.71 2.25 -1.95
N MET A 305 -21.98 1.20 -1.54
CA MET A 305 -20.76 0.75 -2.25
C MET A 305 -21.07 0.18 -3.63
N ARG A 306 -22.26 -0.41 -3.83
CA ARG A 306 -22.72 -0.86 -5.16
C ARG A 306 -22.85 0.29 -6.18
N MET A 307 -23.12 1.51 -5.71
CA MET A 307 -23.26 2.71 -6.55
C MET A 307 -22.02 3.62 -6.48
N TYR A 308 -20.89 3.11 -5.98
CA TYR A 308 -19.71 3.92 -5.64
C TYR A 308 -19.17 4.75 -6.82
N LYS A 309 -19.34 4.33 -8.10
CA LYS A 309 -18.94 5.13 -9.28
C LYS A 309 -19.45 6.57 -9.24
N ILE A 310 -20.73 6.76 -8.89
CA ILE A 310 -21.40 8.07 -8.85
C ILE A 310 -20.85 8.95 -7.73
N PHE A 311 -20.41 8.33 -6.62
CA PHE A 311 -19.83 9.03 -5.46
C PHE A 311 -18.32 9.26 -5.57
N ALA A 312 -17.62 8.44 -6.35
CA ALA A 312 -16.16 8.38 -6.43
C ALA A 312 -15.56 9.31 -7.48
N HIS A 313 -16.06 9.21 -8.71
CA HIS A 313 -15.49 9.85 -9.90
C HIS A 313 -16.35 11.02 -10.33
N THR A 314 -15.75 12.22 -10.34
CA THR A 314 -16.41 13.47 -10.74
C THR A 314 -17.10 13.38 -12.10
N ILE A 315 -16.50 12.71 -13.08
CA ILE A 315 -17.08 12.50 -14.43
C ILE A 315 -18.47 11.84 -14.32
N TYR A 316 -18.61 10.76 -13.56
CA TYR A 316 -19.88 10.07 -13.37
C TYR A 316 -20.85 10.87 -12.49
N THR A 317 -20.35 11.61 -11.48
CA THR A 317 -21.16 12.55 -10.71
C THR A 317 -21.81 13.61 -11.60
N HIS A 318 -21.02 14.27 -12.46
CA HIS A 318 -21.51 15.35 -13.32
C HIS A 318 -22.37 14.83 -14.48
N ALA A 319 -22.09 13.64 -15.02
CA ALA A 319 -22.95 12.99 -16.01
C ALA A 319 -24.34 12.65 -15.42
N ALA A 320 -24.39 12.06 -14.22
CA ALA A 320 -25.65 11.79 -13.53
C ALA A 320 -26.41 13.08 -13.15
N ALA A 321 -25.68 14.12 -12.71
CA ALA A 321 -26.25 15.44 -12.44
C ALA A 321 -26.88 16.04 -13.71
N PHE A 322 -26.18 16.00 -14.85
CA PHE A 322 -26.65 16.52 -16.13
C PHE A 322 -27.89 15.78 -16.65
N VAL A 323 -27.89 14.44 -16.64
CA VAL A 323 -29.06 13.63 -17.04
C VAL A 323 -30.26 13.92 -16.13
N SER A 324 -30.06 14.02 -14.81
CA SER A 324 -31.16 14.36 -13.89
C SER A 324 -31.66 15.81 -14.06
N ALA A 325 -30.79 16.76 -14.39
CA ALA A 325 -31.15 18.14 -14.70
C ALA A 325 -32.00 18.23 -15.99
N ILE A 326 -31.70 17.44 -17.03
CA ILE A 326 -32.55 17.33 -18.23
C ILE A 326 -33.92 16.77 -17.87
N ILE A 327 -33.99 15.74 -17.02
CA ILE A 327 -35.27 15.16 -16.57
C ILE A 327 -36.10 16.22 -15.81
N ILE A 328 -35.47 17.02 -14.93
CA ILE A 328 -36.13 18.15 -14.26
C ILE A 328 -36.57 19.24 -15.24
N ALA A 329 -35.79 19.53 -16.29
CA ALA A 329 -36.18 20.49 -17.33
C ALA A 329 -37.45 20.01 -18.09
N LEU A 330 -37.48 18.73 -18.49
CA LEU A 330 -38.63 18.13 -19.17
C LEU A 330 -39.87 18.08 -18.26
N LEU A 331 -39.73 17.69 -16.99
CA LEU A 331 -40.83 17.65 -16.04
C LEU A 331 -41.39 19.06 -15.74
N THR A 332 -40.53 20.06 -15.55
CA THR A 332 -40.98 21.45 -15.33
C THR A 332 -41.67 22.02 -16.57
N SER A 333 -41.15 21.73 -17.77
CA SER A 333 -41.81 22.12 -19.03
C SER A 333 -43.18 21.46 -19.20
N PHE A 334 -43.31 20.17 -18.86
CA PHE A 334 -44.58 19.44 -18.91
C PHE A 334 -45.62 20.01 -17.94
N VAL A 335 -45.22 20.36 -16.72
CA VAL A 335 -46.10 21.04 -15.74
C VAL A 335 -46.56 22.41 -16.26
N GLN A 336 -45.69 23.20 -16.91
CA GLN A 336 -46.09 24.48 -17.50
C GLN A 336 -47.08 24.30 -18.67
N VAL A 337 -46.90 23.28 -19.52
CA VAL A 337 -47.87 22.95 -20.59
C VAL A 337 -49.24 22.59 -20.00
N ILE A 338 -49.29 21.77 -18.94
CA ILE A 338 -50.54 21.46 -18.24
C ILE A 338 -51.19 22.72 -17.65
N SER A 339 -50.38 23.63 -17.08
CA SER A 339 -50.86 24.92 -16.54
C SER A 339 -51.59 25.75 -17.60
N VAL A 340 -51.00 25.87 -18.81
CA VAL A 340 -51.63 26.59 -19.94
C VAL A 340 -52.97 25.95 -20.34
N PHE A 341 -53.08 24.62 -20.36
CA PHE A 341 -54.36 23.95 -20.64
C PHE A 341 -55.43 24.17 -19.58
N ILE A 342 -55.06 24.25 -18.30
CA ILE A 342 -55.99 24.47 -17.18
C ILE A 342 -56.46 25.93 -17.11
N PHE A 343 -55.52 26.88 -17.11
CA PHE A 343 -55.83 28.29 -16.89
C PHE A 343 -56.14 29.07 -18.17
N ARG A 344 -55.84 28.50 -19.34
CA ARG A 344 -56.04 29.10 -20.69
C ARG A 344 -55.26 30.41 -20.92
N ASP A 345 -54.28 30.69 -20.05
CA ASP A 345 -53.37 31.84 -20.16
C ASP A 345 -52.13 31.45 -20.98
N ILE A 346 -51.96 32.12 -22.13
CA ILE A 346 -50.86 31.89 -23.06
C ILE A 346 -49.57 32.61 -22.59
N SER A 347 -49.66 33.63 -21.74
CA SER A 347 -48.50 34.42 -21.28
C SER A 347 -47.48 33.58 -20.51
N VAL A 348 -47.94 32.52 -19.83
CA VAL A 348 -47.14 31.52 -19.12
C VAL A 348 -46.08 30.85 -20.03
N THR A 349 -46.36 30.74 -21.34
CA THR A 349 -45.42 30.13 -22.30
C THR A 349 -44.10 30.91 -22.43
N ALA A 350 -44.13 32.24 -22.30
CA ALA A 350 -42.96 33.10 -22.46
C ALA A 350 -41.94 32.95 -21.30
N THR A 351 -42.40 32.61 -20.09
CA THR A 351 -41.55 32.41 -18.91
C THR A 351 -41.16 30.95 -18.68
N ALA A 352 -41.87 30.00 -19.30
CA ALA A 352 -41.67 28.56 -19.10
C ALA A 352 -40.23 28.09 -19.42
N ILE A 353 -39.63 28.55 -20.53
CA ILE A 353 -38.27 28.14 -20.93
C ILE A 353 -37.21 28.68 -19.94
N PRO A 354 -37.16 30.00 -19.60
CA PRO A 354 -36.29 30.50 -18.55
C PRO A 354 -36.44 29.79 -17.20
N LEU A 355 -37.68 29.53 -16.77
CA LEU A 355 -37.96 28.82 -15.50
C LEU A 355 -37.44 27.37 -15.53
N SER A 356 -37.67 26.65 -16.63
CA SER A 356 -37.20 25.27 -16.79
C SER A 356 -35.66 25.18 -16.74
N ILE A 357 -34.97 26.08 -17.44
CA ILE A 357 -33.50 26.18 -17.42
C ILE A 357 -33.00 26.52 -16.01
N PHE A 358 -33.65 27.48 -15.33
CA PHE A 358 -33.31 27.86 -13.96
C PHE A 358 -33.43 26.67 -12.99
N PHE A 359 -34.55 25.94 -13.00
CA PHE A 359 -34.72 24.76 -12.15
C PHE A 359 -33.73 23.65 -12.47
N ALA A 360 -33.36 23.45 -13.74
CA ALA A 360 -32.35 22.47 -14.14
C ALA A 360 -30.95 22.82 -13.60
N VAL A 361 -30.54 24.10 -13.67
CA VAL A 361 -29.26 24.59 -13.13
C VAL A 361 -29.22 24.51 -11.60
N VAL A 362 -30.30 24.92 -10.92
CA VAL A 362 -30.43 24.80 -9.47
C VAL A 362 -30.36 23.32 -9.05
N TRP A 363 -31.09 22.44 -9.74
CA TRP A 363 -31.07 21.00 -9.47
C TRP A 363 -29.68 20.39 -9.66
N TYR A 364 -28.96 20.75 -10.72
CA TYR A 364 -27.59 20.29 -10.96
C TYR A 364 -26.66 20.61 -9.76
N ILE A 365 -26.70 21.83 -9.25
CA ILE A 365 -25.90 22.27 -8.09
C ILE A 365 -26.31 21.48 -6.84
N VAL A 366 -27.62 21.37 -6.57
CA VAL A 366 -28.16 20.62 -5.43
C VAL A 366 -27.77 19.13 -5.50
N PHE A 367 -27.82 18.52 -6.68
CA PHE A 367 -27.45 17.12 -6.90
C PHE A 367 -25.97 16.88 -6.62
N VAL A 368 -25.07 17.73 -7.12
CA VAL A 368 -23.62 17.61 -6.87
C VAL A 368 -23.32 17.75 -5.37
N LEU A 369 -23.93 18.74 -4.69
CA LEU A 369 -23.79 18.91 -3.24
C LEU A 369 -24.35 17.71 -2.45
N LEU A 370 -25.49 17.16 -2.88
CA LEU A 370 -26.09 15.96 -2.28
C LEU A 370 -25.18 14.73 -2.44
N VAL A 371 -24.56 14.53 -3.61
CA VAL A 371 -23.60 13.44 -3.84
C VAL A 371 -22.36 13.58 -2.95
N LEU A 372 -21.81 14.79 -2.80
CA LEU A 372 -20.68 15.05 -1.90
C LEU A 372 -21.05 14.79 -0.43
N PHE A 373 -22.24 15.22 0.01
CA PHE A 373 -22.76 14.92 1.34
C PHE A 373 -22.95 13.42 1.58
N LEU A 374 -23.52 12.70 0.61
CA LEU A 374 -23.70 11.25 0.66
C LEU A 374 -22.37 10.49 0.68
N ARG A 375 -21.35 10.93 -0.09
CA ARG A 375 -19.98 10.37 -0.05
C ARG A 375 -19.37 10.51 1.35
N LYS A 376 -19.45 11.69 1.95
CA LYS A 376 -18.95 11.94 3.33
C LYS A 376 -19.70 11.09 4.35
N LYS A 377 -21.03 10.98 4.23
CA LYS A 377 -21.91 10.17 5.09
C LYS A 377 -21.66 8.66 4.93
N LEU A 378 -21.32 8.18 3.72
CA LEU A 378 -20.92 6.81 3.45
C LEU A 378 -19.60 6.47 4.16
N THR A 379 -18.56 7.26 3.92
CA THR A 379 -17.22 7.03 4.48
C THR A 379 -17.25 6.98 6.02
N LEU A 380 -17.98 7.91 6.65
CA LEU A 380 -18.16 7.93 8.11
C LEU A 380 -18.93 6.71 8.63
N ARG A 381 -19.96 6.23 7.91
CA ARG A 381 -20.68 4.99 8.24
C ARG A 381 -19.78 3.76 8.15
N LEU A 382 -19.01 3.63 7.07
CA LEU A 382 -18.10 2.50 6.87
C LEU A 382 -17.03 2.45 7.95
N ARG A 383 -16.36 3.58 8.23
CA ARG A 383 -15.37 3.69 9.32
C ARG A 383 -15.96 3.34 10.68
N LYS A 384 -17.18 3.82 11.01
CA LYS A 384 -17.85 3.48 12.27
C LYS A 384 -18.18 1.98 12.37
N LYS A 385 -18.74 1.38 11.31
CA LYS A 385 -19.04 -0.07 11.25
C LYS A 385 -17.75 -0.91 11.37
N LEU A 386 -16.70 -0.53 10.66
CA LEU A 386 -15.40 -1.22 10.67
C LEU A 386 -14.74 -1.15 12.05
N TRP A 387 -14.90 -0.03 12.76
CA TRP A 387 -14.49 0.07 14.16
C TRP A 387 -15.30 -0.89 15.06
N SER A 388 -16.63 -0.81 15.04
CA SER A 388 -17.50 -1.55 15.97
C SER A 388 -17.62 -3.04 15.71
N ASN A 389 -17.38 -3.51 14.48
CA ASN A 389 -17.66 -4.90 14.07
C ASN A 389 -16.41 -5.70 13.70
N VAL A 390 -15.23 -5.06 13.60
CA VAL A 390 -13.96 -5.72 13.30
C VAL A 390 -12.90 -5.28 14.29
N ASN A 391 -12.50 -4.00 14.27
CA ASN A 391 -11.28 -3.57 14.96
C ASN A 391 -11.33 -3.71 16.48
N LYS A 392 -12.46 -3.34 17.12
CA LYS A 392 -12.54 -3.10 18.58
C LYS A 392 -11.89 -4.20 19.43
N ASP A 393 -12.20 -5.45 19.13
CA ASP A 393 -11.68 -6.60 19.87
C ASP A 393 -10.45 -7.20 19.15
N PHE A 394 -10.41 -7.14 17.81
CA PHE A 394 -9.32 -7.63 16.96
C PHE A 394 -7.95 -7.01 17.28
N TYR A 395 -7.87 -5.69 17.51
CA TYR A 395 -6.57 -5.04 17.72
C TYR A 395 -5.93 -5.42 19.05
N ARG A 396 -6.76 -5.78 20.06
CA ARG A 396 -6.30 -6.20 21.39
C ARG A 396 -5.62 -7.57 21.32
N GLU A 397 -6.17 -8.50 20.53
CA GLU A 397 -5.61 -9.85 20.36
C GLU A 397 -4.43 -9.89 19.36
N THR A 398 -4.57 -9.21 18.22
CA THR A 398 -3.65 -9.38 17.07
C THR A 398 -2.65 -8.25 16.91
N LYS A 399 -2.80 -7.16 17.68
CA LYS A 399 -1.94 -5.98 17.62
C LYS A 399 -1.87 -5.37 16.20
N CYS A 400 -3.00 -5.50 15.47
CA CYS A 400 -3.22 -5.07 14.09
C CYS A 400 -4.60 -4.38 13.95
N LEU A 401 -4.74 -3.50 12.95
CA LEU A 401 -5.97 -2.74 12.69
C LEU A 401 -6.32 -2.79 11.20
N VAL A 402 -7.61 -2.98 10.88
CA VAL A 402 -8.13 -2.84 9.52
C VAL A 402 -8.60 -1.40 9.30
N VAL A 403 -8.10 -0.75 8.26
CA VAL A 403 -8.30 0.68 8.00
C VAL A 403 -8.90 0.89 6.61
N TYR A 404 -9.96 1.69 6.52
CA TYR A 404 -10.58 2.07 5.24
C TYR A 404 -10.07 3.45 4.78
N SER A 405 -9.29 3.45 3.69
CA SER A 405 -8.85 4.68 3.02
C SER A 405 -9.78 5.03 1.85
N ASP A 406 -10.03 6.32 1.70
CA ASP A 406 -10.80 6.94 0.62
C ASP A 406 -9.94 7.94 -0.19
N ALA A 407 -8.61 7.85 -0.12
CA ALA A 407 -7.70 8.91 -0.56
C ALA A 407 -6.34 8.46 -1.13
N ILE A 408 -5.84 9.30 -2.04
CA ILE A 408 -4.50 9.40 -2.67
C ILE A 408 -4.28 8.54 -3.93
N THR A 409 -4.98 7.42 -4.11
CA THR A 409 -5.27 6.87 -5.46
C THR A 409 -6.78 6.96 -5.74
N ARG A 410 -7.20 6.71 -6.98
CA ARG A 410 -8.61 6.89 -7.43
C ARG A 410 -9.56 5.78 -6.99
N GLU A 411 -9.08 4.82 -6.21
CA GLU A 411 -9.77 3.63 -5.75
C GLU A 411 -9.71 3.56 -4.22
N PRO A 412 -10.82 3.25 -3.51
CA PRO A 412 -10.78 3.04 -2.08
C PRO A 412 -10.12 1.70 -1.78
N GLY A 413 -9.67 1.50 -0.55
CA GLY A 413 -9.05 0.23 -0.15
C GLY A 413 -9.17 -0.07 1.34
N LEU A 414 -9.05 -1.35 1.65
CA LEU A 414 -8.78 -1.82 3.00
C LEU A 414 -7.26 -2.00 3.16
N PHE A 415 -6.76 -1.63 4.33
CA PHE A 415 -5.34 -1.70 4.68
C PHE A 415 -5.23 -2.38 6.04
N VAL A 416 -4.30 -3.34 6.17
CA VAL A 416 -3.91 -3.86 7.48
C VAL A 416 -2.69 -3.08 7.94
N ILE A 417 -2.78 -2.44 9.11
CA ILE A 417 -1.65 -1.77 9.75
C ILE A 417 -1.29 -2.48 11.07
N ARG A 418 0.00 -2.54 11.37
CA ARG A 418 0.51 -2.99 12.67
C ARG A 418 0.30 -1.87 13.70
N TYR A 419 -0.27 -2.17 14.85
CA TYR A 419 -0.27 -1.27 16.00
C TYR A 419 -0.28 -2.08 17.31
N ASN A 420 0.87 -2.16 17.99
CA ASN A 420 0.92 -2.59 19.38
C ASN A 420 0.57 -1.42 20.32
N VAL A 421 -0.54 -1.55 21.04
CA VAL A 421 -1.00 -0.56 22.03
C VAL A 421 -0.32 -0.71 23.39
N GLU A 422 0.19 -1.91 23.74
CA GLU A 422 0.65 -2.23 25.11
C GLU A 422 1.62 -1.17 25.67
N PRO A 423 2.65 -0.69 24.93
CA PRO A 423 3.55 0.32 25.46
C PRO A 423 2.91 1.72 25.53
N CYS A 424 2.05 2.11 24.56
CA CYS A 424 1.26 3.34 24.72
C CYS A 424 0.19 3.18 25.86
N GLN A 425 -0.08 1.98 26.41
CA GLN A 425 -1.02 1.74 27.52
C GLN A 425 -0.35 1.70 28.90
N GLU A 426 0.76 0.97 29.05
CA GLU A 426 1.56 0.93 30.30
C GLU A 426 2.02 2.35 30.70
N TYR A 427 2.45 3.14 29.72
CA TYR A 427 2.79 4.55 29.93
C TYR A 427 1.61 5.38 30.47
N LEU A 428 0.38 5.11 29.99
CA LEU A 428 -0.81 5.78 30.48
C LEU A 428 -1.21 5.31 31.88
N LYS A 429 -1.00 4.03 32.23
CA LYS A 429 -1.17 3.53 33.61
C LYS A 429 -0.37 4.39 34.60
N VAL A 430 0.93 4.55 34.34
CA VAL A 430 1.86 5.35 35.18
C VAL A 430 1.47 6.83 35.25
N LEU A 431 0.96 7.42 34.16
CA LEU A 431 0.45 8.81 34.19
C LEU A 431 -0.86 8.95 34.98
N ILE A 432 -1.75 7.97 34.90
CA ILE A 432 -3.05 7.98 35.60
C ILE A 432 -2.85 7.70 37.10
N GLU A 433 -1.98 6.76 37.48
CA GLU A 433 -1.55 6.51 38.87
C GLU A 433 -1.08 7.80 39.56
N ARG A 434 -0.16 8.54 38.91
CA ARG A 434 0.40 9.80 39.43
C ARG A 434 -0.65 10.90 39.62
N LYS A 435 -1.78 10.84 38.91
CA LYS A 435 -2.85 11.83 38.95
C LYS A 435 -4.02 11.41 39.85
N TYR A 436 -4.25 10.11 40.01
CA TYR A 436 -5.41 9.52 40.69
C TYR A 436 -4.98 8.38 41.63
N PHE A 437 -4.05 8.68 42.54
CA PHE A 437 -3.44 7.77 43.53
C PHE A 437 -4.44 7.00 44.44
N TYR A 438 -5.71 7.38 44.43
CA TYR A 438 -6.80 6.76 45.20
C TYR A 438 -7.62 5.72 44.40
N LEU A 439 -7.31 5.53 43.12
CA LEU A 439 -7.93 4.49 42.28
C LEU A 439 -7.16 3.17 42.38
N ASP A 440 -7.92 2.09 42.33
CA ASP A 440 -7.49 0.71 42.17
C ASP A 440 -6.91 0.44 40.77
N ASP A 441 -5.82 -0.34 40.72
CA ASP A 441 -5.08 -0.73 39.51
C ASP A 441 -5.98 -1.21 38.36
N GLU A 442 -7.05 -1.95 38.66
CA GLU A 442 -8.01 -2.43 37.66
C GLU A 442 -8.75 -1.26 36.98
N ARG A 443 -9.21 -0.26 37.75
CA ARG A 443 -9.86 0.94 37.20
C ARG A 443 -8.89 1.83 36.45
N ILE A 444 -7.64 1.92 36.91
CA ILE A 444 -6.58 2.64 36.21
C ILE A 444 -6.29 1.99 34.85
N MET A 445 -6.09 0.67 34.81
CA MET A 445 -5.84 -0.08 33.57
C MET A 445 -7.03 -0.02 32.61
N LYS A 446 -8.26 -0.09 33.14
CA LYS A 446 -9.49 0.09 32.38
C LYS A 446 -9.59 1.50 31.78
N MET A 447 -9.33 2.54 32.58
CA MET A 447 -9.32 3.93 32.11
C MET A 447 -8.29 4.16 31.01
N ALA A 448 -7.08 3.59 31.14
CA ALA A 448 -6.05 3.63 30.09
C ALA A 448 -6.52 2.95 28.79
N ALA A 449 -7.18 1.78 28.89
CA ALA A 449 -7.73 1.06 27.74
C ALA A 449 -8.89 1.82 27.06
N ASP A 450 -9.84 2.34 27.84
CA ASP A 450 -11.00 3.08 27.34
C ASP A 450 -10.56 4.38 26.62
N MET A 451 -9.52 5.06 27.11
CA MET A 451 -8.91 6.22 26.43
C MET A 451 -8.21 5.86 25.12
N ILE A 452 -7.56 4.70 25.05
CA ILE A 452 -6.97 4.17 23.80
C ILE A 452 -8.05 3.81 22.78
N ASP A 453 -9.15 3.18 23.22
CA ASP A 453 -10.32 2.87 22.38
C ASP A 453 -10.96 4.14 21.80
N GLU A 454 -11.18 5.16 22.62
CA GLU A 454 -11.72 6.45 22.17
C GLU A 454 -10.81 7.09 21.13
N LYS A 455 -9.48 7.11 21.37
CA LYS A 455 -8.53 7.77 20.47
C LYS A 455 -8.32 7.02 19.17
N LEU A 456 -8.24 5.69 19.17
CA LEU A 456 -8.16 4.90 17.94
C LEU A 456 -9.46 5.01 17.11
N SER A 457 -10.62 5.03 17.77
CA SER A 457 -11.92 5.30 17.13
C SER A 457 -11.95 6.70 16.48
N GLU A 458 -11.41 7.71 17.16
CA GLU A 458 -11.23 9.06 16.59
C GLU A 458 -10.31 9.06 15.37
N LEU A 459 -9.10 8.49 15.47
CA LEU A 459 -8.13 8.47 14.37
C LEU A 459 -8.64 7.68 13.15
N GLN A 460 -9.39 6.59 13.38
CA GLN A 460 -10.07 5.84 12.32
C GLN A 460 -11.14 6.71 11.65
N ARG A 461 -12.02 7.38 12.43
CA ARG A 461 -13.07 8.29 11.95
C ARG A 461 -12.50 9.43 11.10
N LEU A 462 -11.42 10.06 11.56
CA LEU A 462 -10.75 11.21 10.93
C LEU A 462 -9.84 10.83 9.74
N ALA A 463 -9.72 9.54 9.40
CA ALA A 463 -8.81 9.02 8.39
C ALA A 463 -7.31 9.09 8.73
N HIS A 464 -6.93 9.50 9.95
CA HIS A 464 -5.52 9.67 10.34
C HIS A 464 -4.74 8.35 10.28
N LEU A 465 -5.38 7.22 10.64
CA LEU A 465 -4.77 5.88 10.48
C LEU A 465 -4.51 5.52 9.00
N SER A 466 -5.30 6.04 8.07
CA SER A 466 -5.10 5.82 6.62
C SER A 466 -4.10 6.80 6.00
N LYS A 467 -4.01 8.01 6.57
CA LYS A 467 -3.13 9.11 6.16
C LYS A 467 -2.08 9.37 7.23
N TRP A 468 -1.34 8.33 7.60
CA TRP A 468 -0.36 8.33 8.70
C TRP A 468 0.65 9.49 8.62
N SER A 469 1.01 9.91 7.40
CA SER A 469 1.88 11.05 7.10
C SER A 469 1.34 12.43 7.49
N ILE A 470 0.08 12.55 7.91
CA ILE A 470 -0.52 13.79 8.46
C ILE A 470 -0.23 13.96 9.96
N LEU A 471 0.08 12.87 10.68
CA LEU A 471 0.41 12.96 12.11
C LEU A 471 1.69 13.78 12.32
N PRO A 472 1.81 14.53 13.44
CA PRO A 472 3.05 15.23 13.78
C PRO A 472 4.24 14.27 13.87
N VAL A 473 5.40 14.75 13.43
CA VAL A 473 6.70 14.10 13.66
C VAL A 473 7.26 14.60 14.98
N TYR A 474 7.88 13.71 15.76
CA TYR A 474 8.61 14.06 16.99
C TYR A 474 10.09 13.72 16.83
N ASP A 475 10.95 14.48 17.52
CA ASP A 475 12.41 14.29 17.47
C ASP A 475 12.80 12.89 17.99
N TYR A 476 12.12 12.42 19.04
CA TYR A 476 12.28 11.09 19.64
C TYR A 476 11.09 10.17 19.30
N ASN A 477 11.39 8.90 18.99
CA ASN A 477 10.39 7.93 18.57
C ASN A 477 9.82 7.11 19.74
N ARG A 478 8.81 7.65 20.46
CA ARG A 478 8.19 6.92 21.57
C ARG A 478 7.41 5.69 21.06
N HIS A 479 7.90 4.50 21.44
CA HIS A 479 7.33 3.19 21.08
C HIS A 479 7.34 2.87 19.58
N GLY A 480 8.40 3.27 18.88
CA GLY A 480 8.76 2.72 17.57
C GLY A 480 7.70 2.91 16.48
N THR A 481 7.18 4.11 16.33
CA THR A 481 6.21 4.45 15.28
C THR A 481 6.85 4.60 13.91
N TRP A 482 6.08 4.24 12.88
CA TRP A 482 6.42 4.44 11.48
C TRP A 482 6.63 5.92 11.19
N LEU A 483 7.77 6.27 10.56
CA LEU A 483 8.16 7.65 10.23
C LEU A 483 8.19 8.63 11.44
N ARG A 484 8.55 8.14 12.64
CA ARG A 484 8.66 8.91 13.90
C ARG A 484 7.42 9.76 14.22
N ARG A 485 6.22 9.23 13.96
CA ARG A 485 4.94 9.91 14.20
C ARG A 485 4.49 9.76 15.65
N GLN A 486 3.62 10.65 16.11
CA GLN A 486 3.11 10.68 17.49
C GLN A 486 2.47 9.32 17.95
N CYS A 487 2.93 8.72 19.07
CA CYS A 487 2.24 7.58 19.75
C CYS A 487 0.86 8.03 20.21
N LEU A 488 -0.10 7.11 20.30
CA LEU A 488 -1.37 7.34 21.02
C LEU A 488 -1.13 7.96 22.42
N CYS A 489 -0.11 7.51 23.16
CA CYS A 489 0.17 8.07 24.48
C CYS A 489 0.72 9.50 24.45
N GLN A 490 1.40 9.95 23.39
CA GLN A 490 1.79 11.37 23.25
C GLN A 490 0.60 12.26 22.90
N MET A 491 -0.42 11.72 22.21
CA MET A 491 -1.69 12.43 21.99
C MET A 491 -2.48 12.52 23.32
N LEU A 492 -2.59 11.40 24.03
CA LEU A 492 -3.39 11.27 25.25
C LEU A 492 -2.73 11.90 26.49
N GLU A 493 -1.40 12.01 26.54
CA GLU A 493 -0.65 12.78 27.56
C GLU A 493 -1.05 14.26 27.52
N HIS A 494 -1.12 14.86 26.33
CA HIS A 494 -1.63 16.23 26.16
C HIS A 494 -3.10 16.34 26.62
N ASP A 495 -3.97 15.40 26.23
CA ASP A 495 -5.39 15.39 26.66
C ASP A 495 -5.52 15.21 28.19
N LEU A 496 -4.66 14.42 28.84
CA LEU A 496 -4.62 14.22 30.30
C LEU A 496 -4.13 15.46 31.07
N ILE A 497 -3.18 16.20 30.51
CA ILE A 497 -2.65 17.44 31.06
C ILE A 497 -3.67 18.57 30.91
N HIS A 498 -4.24 18.77 29.71
CA HIS A 498 -5.12 19.91 29.45
C HIS A 498 -6.54 19.78 30.01
N LYS A 499 -7.05 18.56 30.27
CA LYS A 499 -8.32 18.34 31.02
C LYS A 499 -8.27 18.79 32.50
N VAL A 500 -7.17 19.41 32.96
CA VAL A 500 -7.03 19.98 34.32
C VAL A 500 -7.62 21.40 34.42
N VAL A 501 -7.84 22.12 33.31
CA VAL A 501 -8.24 23.54 33.32
C VAL A 501 -9.77 23.75 33.42
N THR A 502 -10.58 22.68 33.44
CA THR A 502 -12.05 22.75 33.46
C THR A 502 -12.68 21.71 34.39
N VAL A 503 -12.48 21.87 35.70
CA VAL A 503 -13.32 21.31 36.79
C VAL A 503 -13.50 22.40 37.83
#